data_AF-A0A813H3Z3-F1
#
_entry.id   AF-A0A813H3Z3-F1
#
_cell.length_a   1.000
_cell.length_b   1.000
_cell.length_c   1.000
_cell.angle_alpha   90.00
_cell.angle_beta   90.00
_cell.angle_gamma   90.00
#
_symmetry.space_group_name_H-M   'P 1'
#
loop_
_entity.id
_entity.type
_entity.pdbx_description
1 polymer ?
#
loop_
_entity_poly.entity_id
_entity_poly.type
_entity_poly.pdbx_seq_one_letter_code
_entity_poly.pdbx_strand_id
1 'polypeptide(L)'
;MHNLEPDVGGRLIPGQSGRQSDYLPSLARIVQRLVEVRQRHKHLKLLFGLTSPWICDESQDAIIRGLNVQARKLMANASIPIVDLHAAVVGRCGAAPQKTCLNLTGGGCPHYSNDGYEWIANSTLVPAFKEQLAAVEIAV
;
A
#
# COMPACT_ATOMS: atom_id res chain seq x y z
N MET A 1 -8.95 4.34 -4.37
CA MET A 1 -9.77 3.48 -5.24
C MET A 1 -9.77 2.11 -4.60
N HIS A 2 -10.95 1.57 -4.30
CA HIS A 2 -11.07 0.31 -3.57
C HIS A 2 -11.24 -0.89 -4.51
N ASN A 3 -11.68 -0.67 -5.75
CA ASN A 3 -11.88 -1.70 -6.76
C ASN A 3 -11.19 -1.28 -8.07
N LEU A 4 -10.00 -1.82 -8.38
CA LEU A 4 -9.39 -1.56 -9.69
C LEU A 4 -9.82 -2.67 -10.63
N GLU A 5 -10.66 -2.31 -11.60
CA GLU A 5 -11.21 -3.25 -12.58
C GLU A 5 -10.18 -3.52 -13.67
N PRO A 6 -10.16 -4.73 -14.26
CA PRO A 6 -9.43 -4.97 -15.50
C PRO A 6 -9.80 -3.95 -16.59
N ASP A 7 -8.85 -3.59 -17.45
CA ASP A 7 -9.03 -2.57 -18.50
C ASP A 7 -10.04 -2.97 -19.61
N VAL A 8 -10.73 -4.10 -19.44
CA VAL A 8 -11.72 -4.66 -20.38
C VAL A 8 -13.13 -4.71 -19.76
N GLY A 9 -13.98 -3.75 -20.13
CA GLY A 9 -15.44 -3.86 -20.05
C GLY A 9 -16.11 -3.72 -18.67
N GLY A 10 -15.36 -3.44 -17.60
CA GLY A 10 -15.93 -3.24 -16.26
C GLY A 10 -16.75 -1.95 -16.12
N ARG A 11 -17.83 -1.99 -15.33
CA ARG A 11 -18.63 -0.82 -14.97
C ARG A 11 -17.84 0.04 -13.98
N LEU A 12 -17.12 1.03 -14.50
CA LEU A 12 -16.44 2.03 -13.66
C LEU A 12 -17.50 2.82 -12.87
N ILE A 13 -17.48 2.71 -11.55
CA ILE A 13 -18.26 3.57 -10.66
C ILE A 13 -17.34 4.70 -10.21
N PRO A 14 -17.59 5.97 -10.64
CA PRO A 14 -16.78 7.10 -10.21
C PRO A 14 -16.65 7.15 -8.69
N GLY A 15 -15.42 7.27 -8.20
CA GLY A 15 -15.11 7.31 -6.77
C GLY A 15 -14.99 5.95 -6.07
N GLN A 16 -15.42 4.85 -6.70
CA GLN A 16 -15.28 3.49 -6.14
C GLN A 16 -14.26 2.66 -6.93
N SER A 17 -14.37 2.70 -8.26
CA SER A 17 -13.57 1.88 -9.17
C SER A 17 -12.83 2.71 -10.22
N GLY A 18 -11.65 2.27 -10.62
CA GLY A 18 -10.88 2.86 -11.71
C GLY A 18 -10.21 1.80 -12.58
N ARG A 19 -9.65 2.22 -13.71
CA ARG A 19 -8.87 1.34 -14.58
C ARG A 19 -7.48 1.13 -14.00
N GLN A 20 -6.91 -0.06 -14.19
CA GLN A 20 -5.53 -0.32 -13.78
C GLN A 20 -4.57 0.62 -14.52
N SER A 21 -4.85 0.95 -15.78
CA SER A 21 -4.09 1.93 -16.57
C SER A 21 -4.01 3.32 -15.94
N ASP A 22 -5.01 3.69 -15.12
CA ASP A 22 -5.09 5.04 -14.54
C ASP A 22 -4.24 5.16 -13.26
N TYR A 23 -3.84 4.03 -12.68
CA TYR A 23 -3.15 3.98 -11.39
C TYR A 23 -1.81 4.71 -11.41
N LEU A 24 -0.88 4.27 -12.27
CA LEU A 24 0.49 4.80 -12.27
C LEU A 24 0.56 6.29 -12.67
N PRO A 25 -0.12 6.76 -13.73
CA PRO A 25 -0.12 8.19 -14.07
C PRO A 25 -0.66 9.07 -12.95
N SER A 26 -1.73 8.63 -12.28
CA SER A 26 -2.32 9.36 -11.16
C SER A 26 -1.40 9.38 -9.95
N LEU A 27 -0.82 8.23 -9.59
CA LEU A 27 0.12 8.13 -8.48
C LEU A 27 1.39 8.96 -8.73
N ALA A 28 1.93 8.94 -9.94
CA ALA A 28 3.09 9.75 -10.32
C ALA A 28 2.87 11.24 -10.11
N ARG A 29 1.69 11.75 -10.49
CA ARG A 29 1.32 13.17 -10.27
C ARG A 29 1.23 13.52 -8.78
N ILE A 30 0.70 12.61 -7.95
CA ILE A 30 0.64 12.79 -6.49
C ILE A 30 2.06 12.80 -5.91
N VAL A 31 2.89 11.83 -6.28
CA VAL A 31 4.29 11.72 -5.84
C VAL A 31 5.07 12.97 -6.19
N GLN A 32 4.95 13.47 -7.42
CA GLN A 32 5.61 14.70 -7.85
C GLN A 32 5.26 15.87 -6.92
N ARG A 33 3.96 16.10 -6.68
CA ARG A 33 3.50 17.19 -5.78
C ARG A 33 4.03 17.02 -4.36
N LEU A 34 4.04 15.81 -3.82
CA LEU A 34 4.57 15.53 -2.49
C LEU A 34 6.09 15.77 -2.40
N VAL A 35 6.84 15.40 -3.44
CA VAL A 35 8.28 15.67 -3.52
C VAL A 35 8.56 17.18 -3.57
N GLU A 36 7.79 17.94 -4.36
CA GLU A 36 7.88 19.41 -4.40
C GLU A 36 7.58 20.06 -3.04
N VAL A 37 6.62 19.52 -2.28
CA VAL A 37 6.35 19.95 -0.90
C VAL A 37 7.52 19.60 0.02
N ARG A 38 8.04 18.37 -0.02
CA ARG A 38 9.21 17.94 0.77
C ARG A 38 10.45 18.79 0.49
N GLN A 39 10.64 19.26 -0.75
CA GLN A 39 11.74 20.14 -1.10
C GLN A 39 11.63 21.53 -0.44
N ARG A 40 10.40 22.02 -0.22
CA ARG A 40 10.11 23.29 0.48
C ARG A 40 10.13 23.16 2.00
N HIS A 41 9.79 21.97 2.52
CA HIS A 41 9.77 21.67 3.95
C HIS A 41 10.80 20.58 4.26
N LYS A 42 12.05 20.96 4.49
CA LYS A 42 13.18 20.01 4.63
C LYS A 42 13.03 18.99 5.78
N HIS A 43 12.20 19.30 6.77
CA HIS A 43 11.88 18.39 7.87
C HIS A 43 10.76 17.39 7.54
N LEU A 44 10.04 17.57 6.42
CA LEU A 44 8.99 16.65 5.99
C LEU A 44 9.60 15.34 5.52
N LYS A 45 9.15 14.24 6.11
CA LYS A 45 9.47 12.88 5.67
C LYS A 45 8.29 12.32 4.87
N LEU A 46 8.58 11.50 3.87
CA LEU A 46 7.58 10.78 3.09
C LEU A 46 7.84 9.28 3.29
N LEU A 47 6.77 8.52 3.52
CA LEU A 47 6.76 7.06 3.56
C LEU A 47 5.54 6.61 2.76
N PHE A 48 5.71 5.61 1.90
CA PHE A 48 4.61 5.07 1.10
C PHE A 48 4.27 3.65 1.52
N GLY A 49 3.02 3.40 1.91
CA GLY A 49 2.53 2.06 2.17
C GLY A 49 2.12 1.36 0.88
N LEU A 50 2.75 0.22 0.58
CA LEU A 50 2.22 -0.69 -0.44
C LEU A 50 0.91 -1.30 0.07
N THR A 51 -0.03 -1.57 -0.84
CA THR A 51 -1.36 -2.07 -0.50
C THR A 51 -1.26 -3.49 0.07
N SER A 52 -1.97 -3.76 1.18
CA SER A 52 -2.12 -5.09 1.78
C SER A 52 -2.80 -6.09 0.83
N PRO A 53 -2.67 -7.43 1.01
CA PRO A 53 -3.27 -8.39 0.10
C PRO A 53 -4.79 -8.40 0.20
N TRP A 54 -5.45 -8.82 -0.89
CA TRP A 54 -6.85 -9.22 -0.87
C TRP A 54 -6.93 -10.70 -0.52
N ILE A 55 -7.02 -11.03 0.78
CA ILE A 55 -6.60 -12.35 1.23
C ILE A 55 -7.52 -13.49 0.77
N CYS A 56 -8.79 -13.24 0.43
CA CYS A 56 -9.75 -14.29 0.06
C CYS A 56 -9.87 -14.52 -1.45
N ASP A 57 -9.22 -13.71 -2.29
CA ASP A 57 -9.36 -13.79 -3.75
C ASP A 57 -7.99 -13.60 -4.40
N GLU A 58 -7.45 -14.69 -4.96
CA GLU A 58 -6.16 -14.69 -5.64
C GLU A 58 -6.14 -13.79 -6.88
N SER A 59 -7.27 -13.66 -7.60
CA SER A 59 -7.35 -12.85 -8.82
C SER A 59 -7.26 -11.35 -8.50
N GLN A 60 -7.93 -10.92 -7.43
CA GLN A 60 -7.83 -9.56 -6.92
C GLN A 60 -6.45 -9.30 -6.30
N ASP A 61 -5.90 -10.26 -5.56
CA ASP A 61 -4.55 -10.12 -5.01
C ASP A 61 -3.49 -10.03 -6.12
N ALA A 62 -3.65 -10.73 -7.25
CA ALA A 62 -2.77 -10.61 -8.39
C ALA A 62 -2.74 -9.19 -8.98
N ILE A 63 -3.90 -8.53 -9.06
CA ILE A 63 -4.00 -7.11 -9.46
C ILE A 63 -3.22 -6.24 -8.47
N ILE A 64 -3.45 -6.42 -7.17
CA ILE A 64 -2.75 -5.67 -6.11
C ILE A 64 -1.23 -5.84 -6.21
N ARG A 65 -0.74 -7.06 -6.41
CA ARG A 65 0.71 -7.33 -6.59
C ARG A 65 1.27 -6.57 -7.79
N GLY A 66 0.56 -6.58 -8.92
CA GLY A 66 0.95 -5.84 -10.12
C GLY A 66 1.06 -4.33 -9.88
N LEU A 67 0.11 -3.76 -9.15
CA LEU A 67 0.10 -2.33 -8.80
C LEU A 67 1.18 -1.98 -7.77
N ASN A 68 1.43 -2.85 -6.79
CA ASN A 68 2.50 -2.69 -5.80
C ASN A 68 3.89 -2.69 -6.46
N VAL A 69 4.11 -3.49 -7.51
CA VAL A 69 5.35 -3.45 -8.31
C VAL A 69 5.52 -2.09 -8.99
N GLN A 70 4.45 -1.56 -9.59
CA GLN A 70 4.48 -0.23 -10.22
C GLN A 70 4.76 0.88 -9.19
N ALA A 71 4.09 0.85 -8.05
CA ALA A 71 4.28 1.80 -6.96
C ALA A 71 5.71 1.74 -6.40
N ARG A 72 6.24 0.53 -6.14
CA ARG A 72 7.62 0.34 -5.65
C ARG A 72 8.63 1.00 -6.59
N LYS A 73 8.51 0.79 -7.91
CA LYS A 73 9.40 1.39 -8.90
C LYS A 73 9.30 2.92 -8.88
N LEU A 74 8.10 3.47 -8.82
CA LEU A 74 7.89 4.92 -8.75
C LEU A 74 8.47 5.54 -7.46
N MET A 75 8.24 4.92 -6.30
CA MET A 75 8.76 5.42 -5.02
C MET A 75 10.28 5.35 -4.95
N ALA A 76 10.89 4.29 -5.50
CA ALA A 76 12.34 4.19 -5.63
C ALA A 76 12.91 5.35 -6.46
N ASN A 77 12.32 5.65 -7.62
CA ASN A 77 12.73 6.78 -8.46
C ASN A 77 12.58 8.14 -7.74
N ALA A 78 11.59 8.27 -6.86
CA ALA A 78 11.32 9.49 -6.10
C ALA A 78 12.10 9.58 -4.76
N SER A 79 12.95 8.59 -4.45
CA SER A 79 13.60 8.46 -3.14
C SER A 79 12.60 8.57 -1.98
N ILE A 80 11.49 7.84 -2.10
CA ILE A 80 10.48 7.69 -1.05
C ILE A 80 10.58 6.26 -0.52
N PRO A 81 10.95 6.09 0.76
CA PRO A 81 10.92 4.79 1.41
C PRO A 81 9.53 4.17 1.36
N ILE A 82 9.48 2.84 1.36
CA ILE A 82 8.24 2.08 1.32
C ILE A 82 8.09 1.22 2.56
N VAL A 83 6.84 0.97 2.95
CA VAL A 83 6.47 -0.07 3.90
C VAL A 83 5.57 -1.07 3.20
N ASP A 84 5.98 -2.34 3.18
CA ASP A 84 5.32 -3.40 2.41
C ASP A 84 4.25 -4.10 3.25
N LEU A 85 3.04 -3.54 3.26
CA LEU A 85 1.90 -4.15 3.97
C LEU A 85 1.46 -5.46 3.30
N HIS A 86 1.74 -5.64 2.01
CA HIS A 86 1.45 -6.89 1.29
C HIS A 86 2.25 -8.03 1.89
N ALA A 87 3.58 -7.87 1.86
CA ALA A 87 4.50 -8.87 2.38
C ALA A 87 4.28 -9.15 3.87
N ALA A 88 4.01 -8.12 4.68
CA ALA A 88 3.76 -8.29 6.10
C ALA A 88 2.55 -9.18 6.38
N VAL A 89 1.41 -8.92 5.74
CA VAL A 89 0.20 -9.73 5.94
C VAL A 89 0.37 -11.12 5.34
N VAL A 90 0.97 -11.26 4.15
CA VAL A 90 1.25 -12.58 3.56
C VAL A 90 2.16 -13.42 4.46
N GLY A 91 3.18 -12.81 5.06
CA GLY A 91 4.05 -13.48 6.03
C GLY A 91 3.31 -13.97 7.28
N ARG A 92 2.21 -13.30 7.66
CA ARG A 92 1.39 -13.66 8.83
C ARG A 92 0.27 -14.65 8.52
N CYS A 93 -0.39 -14.49 7.37
CA CYS A 93 -1.63 -15.19 7.04
C CYS A 93 -1.48 -16.22 5.92
N GLY A 94 -0.35 -16.24 5.20
CA GLY A 94 -0.18 -16.98 3.96
C GLY A 94 -0.61 -16.17 2.73
N ALA A 95 -0.32 -16.70 1.54
CA ALA A 95 -0.76 -16.10 0.28
C ALA A 95 -2.26 -16.34 0.04
N ALA A 96 -2.94 -15.41 -0.64
CA ALA A 96 -4.32 -15.60 -1.05
C ALA A 96 -4.50 -16.85 -1.94
N PRO A 97 -5.64 -17.57 -1.87
CA PRO A 97 -6.79 -17.30 -1.00
C PRO A 97 -6.64 -17.95 0.39
N GLN A 98 -7.07 -17.24 1.44
CA GLN A 98 -7.14 -17.71 2.82
C GLN A 98 -8.56 -17.52 3.36
N LYS A 99 -9.06 -18.54 4.07
CA LYS A 99 -10.38 -18.47 4.73
C LYS A 99 -10.34 -17.68 6.04
N THR A 100 -9.17 -17.66 6.69
CA THR A 100 -8.95 -17.03 7.98
C THR A 100 -7.62 -16.29 7.99
N CYS A 101 -7.60 -15.08 8.51
CA CYS A 101 -6.40 -14.27 8.72
C CYS A 101 -6.61 -13.42 9.98
N LEU A 102 -5.57 -13.29 10.80
CA LEU A 102 -5.62 -12.52 12.06
C LEU A 102 -6.80 -12.92 12.96
N ASN A 103 -6.99 -14.24 13.14
CA ASN A 103 -8.06 -14.85 13.93
C ASN A 103 -9.50 -14.55 13.46
N LEU A 104 -9.67 -14.08 12.23
CA LEU A 104 -10.98 -13.74 11.68
C LEU A 104 -11.24 -14.45 10.37
N THR A 105 -12.44 -15.01 10.25
CA THR A 105 -12.96 -15.53 8.99
C THR A 105 -13.16 -14.38 8.01
N GLY A 106 -12.55 -14.47 6.82
CA GLY A 106 -12.65 -13.42 5.79
C GLY A 106 -11.96 -12.09 6.11
N GLY A 107 -11.09 -12.02 7.13
CA GLY A 107 -10.36 -10.79 7.44
C GLY A 107 -9.46 -10.37 6.28
N GLY A 108 -9.55 -9.11 5.82
CA GLY A 108 -8.76 -8.61 4.69
C GLY A 108 -9.49 -8.65 3.34
N CYS A 109 -10.83 -8.64 3.35
CA CYS A 109 -11.67 -8.72 2.15
C CYS A 109 -12.86 -7.75 2.16
N PRO A 110 -12.72 -6.51 1.66
CA PRO A 110 -11.48 -5.84 1.24
C PRO A 110 -10.74 -5.18 2.39
N HIS A 111 -11.34 -5.21 3.59
CA HIS A 111 -10.87 -4.51 4.77
C HIS A 111 -10.60 -5.47 5.91
N TYR A 112 -9.75 -5.03 6.83
CA TYR A 112 -9.47 -5.74 8.07
C TYR A 112 -10.45 -5.26 9.16
N SER A 113 -10.63 -6.08 10.19
CA SER A 113 -11.28 -5.62 11.41
C SER A 113 -10.40 -4.61 12.16
N ASN A 114 -10.92 -4.06 13.26
CA ASN A 114 -10.15 -3.25 14.18
C ASN A 114 -8.88 -3.98 14.66
N ASP A 115 -9.00 -5.22 15.14
CA ASP A 115 -7.86 -6.03 15.59
C ASP A 115 -6.84 -6.28 14.46
N GLY A 116 -7.33 -6.47 13.24
CA GLY A 116 -6.46 -6.63 12.07
C GLY A 116 -5.70 -5.35 11.74
N TYR A 117 -6.36 -4.20 11.78
CA TYR A 117 -5.71 -2.89 11.62
C TYR A 117 -4.73 -2.59 12.76
N GLU A 118 -5.06 -2.94 14.00
CA GLU A 118 -4.17 -2.79 15.15
C GLU A 118 -2.90 -3.64 14.97
N TRP A 119 -3.05 -4.89 14.53
CA TRP A 119 -1.91 -5.73 14.23
C TRP A 119 -1.04 -5.14 13.12
N ILE A 120 -1.62 -4.71 11.99
CA ILE A 120 -0.87 -4.09 10.88
C ILE A 120 -0.13 -2.82 11.36
N ALA A 121 -0.82 -1.97 12.13
CA ALA A 121 -0.26 -0.75 12.67
C ALA A 121 0.97 -1.04 13.56
N ASN A 122 0.81 -1.92 14.55
CA ASN A 122 1.86 -2.18 15.54
C ASN A 122 3.02 -3.01 15.00
N SER A 123 2.73 -4.00 14.15
CA SER A 123 3.76 -4.92 13.62
C SER A 123 4.54 -4.35 12.45
N THR A 124 3.94 -3.43 11.68
CA THR A 124 4.46 -3.04 10.36
C THR A 124 4.64 -1.53 10.23
N LEU A 125 3.61 -0.73 10.50
CA LEU A 125 3.68 0.73 10.32
C LEU A 125 4.51 1.43 11.41
N VAL A 126 4.30 1.11 12.68
CA VAL A 126 5.02 1.74 13.80
C VAL A 126 6.53 1.55 13.69
N PRO A 127 7.08 0.35 13.40
CA PRO A 127 8.51 0.18 13.14
C PRO A 127 9.01 1.06 11.97
N ALA A 128 8.27 1.08 10.85
CA ALA A 128 8.65 1.89 9.69
C ALA A 128 8.65 3.40 10.00
N PHE A 129 7.68 3.90 10.78
CA PHE A 129 7.68 5.28 11.23
C PHE A 129 8.87 5.60 12.13
N LYS A 130 9.18 4.71 13.10
CA LYS A 130 10.34 4.90 13.97
C LYS A 130 11.64 4.97 13.17
N GLU A 131 11.82 4.12 12.17
CA GLU A 131 12.98 4.15 11.28
C GLU A 131 13.09 5.49 10.52
N GLN A 132 11.97 5.98 9.96
CA GLN A 132 11.96 7.26 9.25
C GLN A 132 12.25 8.47 10.14
N LEU A 133 11.86 8.40 11.42
CA LEU A 133 12.09 9.46 12.40
C LEU A 133 13.51 9.40 12.99
N ALA A 134 14.07 8.20 13.19
CA ALA A 134 15.42 8.01 13.73
C ALA A 134 16.53 8.40 12.74
N ALA A 135 16.27 8.34 11.42
CA ALA A 135 17.22 8.72 10.37
C ALA A 135 17.61 10.23 10.35
N VAL A 136 17.30 10.98 11.41
CA VAL A 136 17.61 12.42 11.58
C VAL A 136 18.82 12.64 12.51
N GLU A 137 19.23 11.65 13.30
CA GLU A 137 20.24 11.87 14.37
C GLU A 137 21.72 11.74 13.94
N ILE A 138 22.03 11.49 12.66
CA ILE A 138 23.42 11.41 12.17
C ILE A 138 23.69 12.53 11.16
N ALA A 139 23.64 13.76 11.65
CA ALA A 139 24.20 14.92 10.97
C ALA A 139 24.67 15.90 12.05
N VAL A 140 25.75 15.53 12.74
CA VAL A 140 26.57 16.42 13.58
C VAL A 140 27.96 16.47 12.98
#